data_AF-A0A1V3RT49-F1
#
_entry.id   AF-A0A1V3RT49-F1
#
_cell.length_a   1.000
_cell.length_b   1.000
_cell.length_c   1.000
_cell.angle_alpha   90.00
_cell.angle_beta   90.00
_cell.angle_gamma   90.00
#
_symmetry.space_group_name_H-M   'P 1'
#
loop_
_entity.id
_entity.type
_entity.pdbx_description
1 polymer ?
#
loop_
_entity_poly.entity_id
_entity_poly.type
_entity_poly.pdbx_seq_one_letter_code
_entity_poly.pdbx_strand_id
1 'polypeptide(L)'
;MSNSLMDSLRVSVHAVLGVEKVVHDHDAVVRIREAMMKLHGGRGLDLNPRLHRQIASTQDAEGLWYMRAELYADLCKMHNEIHAVRSLESLLPLFQGSLPSSLLKTRAPGAGAPRAPSRAKHWLQRRRPD
;
A
#
# COMPACT_ATOMS: atom_id res chain seq x y z
N MET A 1 41.99 -8.77 24.62
CA MET A 1 41.45 -8.63 23.24
C MET A 1 40.08 -8.03 23.39
N SER A 2 40.00 -6.71 23.24
CA SER A 2 38.83 -5.89 23.53
C SER A 2 38.02 -5.70 22.25
N ASN A 3 36.83 -6.29 22.19
CA ASN A 3 35.75 -5.98 21.24
C ASN A 3 34.44 -6.10 22.04
N SER A 4 33.51 -5.16 22.04
CA SER A 4 33.51 -3.83 21.48
C SER A 4 32.34 -3.13 22.16
N LEU A 5 32.58 -1.96 22.74
CA LEU A 5 31.61 -1.01 23.28
C LEU A 5 30.60 -0.48 22.22
N MET A 6 30.55 -1.10 21.03
CA MET A 6 29.69 -0.75 19.90
C MET A 6 28.37 -1.52 19.87
N ASP A 7 28.22 -2.64 20.59
CA ASP A 7 26.92 -3.33 20.70
C ASP A 7 25.92 -2.55 21.57
N SER A 8 26.42 -1.82 22.58
CA SER A 8 25.56 -1.07 23.50
C SER A 8 25.00 0.22 22.88
N LEU A 9 25.63 0.75 21.82
CA LEU A 9 25.19 2.00 21.19
C LEU A 9 24.08 1.80 20.15
N ARG A 10 23.91 0.59 19.60
CA ARG A 10 22.79 0.29 18.67
C ARG A 10 21.46 0.14 19.39
N VAL A 11 21.47 -0.21 20.67
CA VAL A 11 20.24 -0.32 21.48
C VAL A 11 19.75 1.08 21.92
N SER A 12 20.67 2.02 22.18
CA SER A 12 20.33 3.35 22.73
C SER A 12 19.68 4.33 21.76
N VAL A 13 19.80 4.15 20.43
CA VAL A 13 19.10 5.05 19.48
C VAL A 13 17.61 4.68 19.36
N HIS A 14 17.24 3.42 19.59
CA HIS A 14 15.84 2.99 19.51
C HIS A 14 14.97 3.49 20.66
N ALA A 15 15.56 3.80 21.83
CA ALA A 15 14.82 4.31 22.98
C ALA A 15 14.49 5.81 22.89
N VAL A 16 15.29 6.59 22.15
CA VAL A 16 15.17 8.06 22.10
C VAL A 16 14.23 8.55 21.00
N LEU A 17 13.98 7.75 19.95
CA LEU A 17 13.12 8.19 18.84
C LEU A 17 11.63 7.88 19.00
N GLY A 18 11.19 7.20 20.07
CA GLY A 18 9.76 6.93 20.28
C GLY A 18 9.07 6.29 19.07
N VAL A 19 9.83 5.66 18.17
CA VAL A 19 9.28 4.86 17.08
C VAL A 19 8.95 3.55 17.75
N GLU A 20 7.73 3.49 18.27
CA GLU A 20 7.04 2.28 18.65
C GLU A 20 7.39 1.24 17.58
N LYS A 21 8.31 0.33 17.90
CA LYS A 21 8.74 -0.70 16.95
C LYS A 21 7.53 -1.59 16.83
N VAL A 22 6.68 -1.31 15.84
CA VAL A 22 5.53 -2.15 15.52
C VAL A 22 6.14 -3.51 15.22
N VAL A 23 6.12 -4.39 16.23
CA VAL A 23 6.53 -5.77 16.06
C VAL A 23 5.47 -6.34 15.16
N HIS A 24 5.78 -6.43 13.87
CA HIS A 24 4.87 -7.03 12.91
C HIS A 24 4.66 -8.48 13.35
N ASP A 25 3.46 -8.79 13.83
CA ASP A 25 3.05 -10.16 14.06
C ASP A 25 3.24 -10.92 12.75
N HIS A 26 4.19 -11.85 12.73
CA HIS A 26 4.54 -12.61 11.53
C HIS A 26 3.31 -13.31 10.97
N ASP A 27 2.46 -13.85 11.85
CA ASP A 27 1.25 -14.53 11.46
C ASP A 27 0.23 -13.55 10.85
N ALA A 28 0.18 -12.30 11.32
CA ALA A 28 -0.65 -11.27 10.70
C ALA A 28 -0.19 -10.94 9.28
N VAL A 29 1.12 -10.78 9.07
CA VAL A 29 1.66 -10.55 7.73
C VAL A 29 1.34 -11.71 6.79
N VAL A 30 1.50 -12.96 7.25
CA VAL A 30 1.14 -14.15 6.46
C VAL A 30 -0.33 -14.14 6.09
N ARG A 31 -1.24 -13.87 7.04
CA ARG A 31 -2.70 -13.78 6.80
C ARG A 31 -3.04 -12.69 5.76
N ILE A 32 -2.45 -11.51 5.87
CA ILE A 32 -2.66 -10.42 4.90
C ILE A 32 -2.18 -10.86 3.51
N ARG A 33 -0.98 -11.45 3.44
CA ARG A 33 -0.37 -11.91 2.18
C ARG A 33 -1.26 -12.92 1.47
N GLU A 34 -1.73 -13.94 2.19
CA GLU A 34 -2.63 -14.95 1.66
C GLU A 34 -3.95 -14.35 1.16
N ALA A 35 -4.52 -13.40 1.90
CA ALA A 35 -5.73 -12.71 1.48
C ALA A 35 -5.52 -11.90 0.18
N MET A 36 -4.40 -11.17 0.07
CA MET A 36 -4.05 -10.43 -1.15
C MET A 36 -3.80 -11.37 -2.34
N MET A 37 -3.10 -12.48 -2.12
CA MET A 37 -2.86 -13.50 -3.15
C MET A 37 -4.16 -14.15 -3.62
N LYS A 38 -5.10 -14.41 -2.71
CA LYS A 38 -6.43 -14.94 -3.04
C LYS A 38 -7.25 -13.97 -3.88
N LEU A 39 -7.20 -12.67 -3.56
CA LEU A 39 -7.87 -11.63 -4.35
C LEU A 39 -7.25 -11.47 -5.73
N HIS A 40 -5.93 -11.53 -5.83
CA HIS A 40 -5.22 -11.44 -7.11
C HIS A 40 -5.48 -12.69 -7.96
N GLY A 41 -5.42 -13.88 -7.35
CA GLY A 41 -5.78 -15.16 -7.97
C GLY A 41 -4.95 -15.52 -9.21
N GLY A 42 -5.41 -16.55 -9.94
CA GLY A 42 -4.77 -16.99 -11.18
C GLY A 42 -4.87 -15.94 -12.29
N ARG A 43 -6.00 -15.24 -12.42
CA ARG A 43 -6.15 -14.16 -13.40
C ARG A 43 -5.19 -13.00 -13.15
N GLY A 44 -4.95 -12.65 -11.89
CA GLY A 44 -3.97 -11.63 -11.53
C GLY A 44 -2.54 -12.09 -11.78
N LEU A 45 -2.24 -13.38 -11.56
CA LEU A 45 -0.95 -13.96 -11.94
C LEU A 45 -0.69 -13.81 -13.44
N ASP A 46 -1.68 -14.14 -14.28
CA ASP A 46 -1.53 -14.02 -15.73
C ASP A 46 -1.41 -12.56 -16.19
N LEU A 47 -2.16 -11.65 -15.56
CA LEU A 47 -2.18 -10.23 -15.88
C LEU A 47 -0.92 -9.49 -15.41
N ASN A 48 -0.47 -9.76 -14.18
CA ASN A 48 0.69 -9.11 -13.56
C ASN A 48 1.51 -10.11 -12.72
N PRO A 49 2.35 -10.94 -13.37
CA PRO A 49 3.21 -11.90 -12.69
C PRO A 49 4.23 -11.26 -11.75
N ARG A 50 4.55 -9.98 -11.99
CA ARG A 50 5.48 -9.22 -11.16
C ARG A 50 4.83 -8.89 -9.81
N LEU A 51 3.65 -8.28 -9.80
CA LEU A 51 2.92 -7.98 -8.56
C LEU A 51 2.62 -9.25 -7.77
N HIS A 52 2.20 -10.31 -8.45
CA HIS A 52 1.94 -11.60 -7.80
C HIS A 52 3.16 -12.12 -7.03
N ARG A 53 4.36 -12.10 -7.65
CA ARG A 53 5.61 -12.49 -6.98
C ARG A 53 5.97 -11.54 -5.84
N GLN A 54 5.78 -10.22 -6.03
CA GLN A 54 6.07 -9.23 -4.99
C GLN A 54 5.20 -9.43 -3.75
N ILE A 55 3.89 -9.66 -3.93
CA ILE A 55 2.99 -9.97 -2.82
C ILE A 55 3.48 -11.25 -2.12
N ALA A 56 3.78 -12.31 -2.87
CA ALA A 56 4.24 -13.58 -2.30
C ALA A 56 5.55 -13.48 -1.50
N SER A 57 6.47 -12.58 -1.86
CA SER A 57 7.77 -12.43 -1.21
C SER A 57 7.80 -11.41 -0.07
N THR A 58 6.78 -10.56 0.08
CA THR A 58 6.82 -9.45 1.05
C THR A 58 6.66 -9.95 2.48
N GLN A 59 7.56 -9.47 3.36
CA GLN A 59 7.71 -9.97 4.73
C GLN A 59 7.20 -9.00 5.81
N ASP A 60 6.75 -7.82 5.43
CA ASP A 60 6.27 -6.78 6.33
C ASP A 60 4.88 -6.25 5.92
N ALA A 61 4.12 -5.76 6.90
CA ALA A 61 2.77 -5.28 6.67
C ALA A 61 2.73 -3.97 5.85
N GLU A 62 3.77 -3.15 5.96
CA GLU A 62 3.83 -1.84 5.30
C GLU A 62 4.04 -1.98 3.78
N GLY A 63 4.93 -2.86 3.36
CA GLY A 63 5.11 -3.24 1.97
C GLY A 63 3.81 -3.77 1.34
N LEU A 64 3.10 -4.65 2.05
CA LEU A 64 1.79 -5.14 1.61
C LEU A 64 0.74 -4.02 1.54
N TRP A 65 0.79 -3.05 2.45
CA TRP A 65 -0.11 -1.90 2.42
C TRP A 65 0.08 -1.05 1.17
N TYR A 66 1.33 -0.75 0.80
CA TYR A 66 1.61 0.04 -0.41
C TYR A 66 1.27 -0.71 -1.70
N MET A 67 1.39 -2.04 -1.72
CA MET A 67 0.98 -2.86 -2.87
C MET A 67 -0.52 -2.82 -3.14
N ARG A 68 -1.36 -2.36 -2.20
CA ARG A 68 -2.81 -2.20 -2.42
C ARG A 68 -3.14 -1.29 -3.61
N ALA A 69 -2.29 -0.32 -3.94
CA ALA A 69 -2.50 0.56 -5.09
C ALA A 69 -2.37 -0.16 -6.43
N GLU A 70 -1.38 -1.03 -6.55
CA GLU A 70 -1.18 -1.82 -7.75
C GLU A 70 -2.23 -2.92 -7.84
N LEU A 71 -2.54 -3.58 -6.70
CA LEU A 71 -3.63 -4.56 -6.61
C LEU A 71 -4.99 -3.94 -6.99
N TYR A 72 -5.28 -2.71 -6.57
CA TYR A 72 -6.48 -1.98 -7.01
C TYR A 72 -6.55 -1.85 -8.52
N ALA A 73 -5.46 -1.38 -9.15
CA ALA A 73 -5.41 -1.17 -10.59
C ALA A 73 -5.64 -2.48 -11.36
N ASP A 74 -5.08 -3.59 -10.88
CA ASP A 74 -5.26 -4.89 -11.52
C ASP A 74 -6.66 -5.47 -11.28
N LEU A 75 -7.24 -5.30 -10.09
CA LEU A 75 -8.64 -5.65 -9.81
C LEU A 75 -9.62 -4.86 -10.69
N CYS A 76 -9.35 -3.57 -10.94
CA CYS A 76 -10.15 -2.74 -11.85
C CYS A 76 -10.12 -3.28 -13.28
N LYS A 77 -8.95 -3.73 -13.76
CA LYS A 77 -8.81 -4.31 -15.10
C LYS A 77 -9.51 -5.67 -15.22
N MET A 78 -9.43 -6.51 -14.19
CA MET A 78 -10.03 -7.85 -14.18
C MET A 78 -11.54 -7.84 -13.97
N HIS A 79 -12.07 -6.83 -13.29
CA HIS A 79 -13.46 -6.76 -12.88
C HIS A 79 -14.08 -5.39 -13.20
N ASN A 80 -14.06 -4.49 -12.21
CA ASN A 80 -14.47 -3.08 -12.30
C ASN A 80 -14.07 -2.37 -10.99
N GLU A 81 -14.24 -1.05 -10.96
CA GLU A 81 -13.87 -0.22 -9.82
C GLU A 81 -14.64 -0.59 -8.53
N ILE A 82 -15.95 -0.82 -8.62
CA ILE A 82 -16.77 -1.12 -7.44
C ILE A 82 -16.29 -2.42 -6.77
N HIS A 83 -15.98 -3.43 -7.57
CA HIS A 83 -15.44 -4.69 -7.08
C HIS A 83 -14.05 -4.51 -6.46
N ALA A 84 -13.19 -3.71 -7.10
CA ALA A 84 -11.84 -3.43 -6.59
C ALA A 84 -11.88 -2.72 -5.24
N VAL A 85 -12.73 -1.70 -5.09
CA VAL A 85 -12.91 -0.97 -3.82
C VAL A 85 -13.37 -1.92 -2.71
N ARG A 86 -14.45 -2.68 -2.95
CA ARG A 86 -14.99 -3.63 -1.94
C ARG A 86 -13.96 -4.69 -1.54
N SER A 87 -13.20 -5.19 -2.51
CA SER A 87 -12.14 -6.17 -2.26
C SER A 87 -11.04 -5.59 -1.36
N LEU A 88 -10.61 -4.36 -1.60
CA LEU A 88 -9.62 -3.71 -0.74
C LEU A 88 -10.16 -3.28 0.62
N GLU A 89 -11.44 -2.94 0.73
CA GLU A 89 -12.09 -2.68 2.02
C GLU A 89 -12.12 -3.93 2.88
N SER A 90 -12.34 -5.11 2.29
CA SER A 90 -12.33 -6.39 3.00
C SER A 90 -10.95 -6.74 3.61
N LEU A 91 -9.87 -6.17 3.07
CA LEU A 91 -8.51 -6.35 3.61
C LEU A 91 -8.23 -5.45 4.81
N LEU A 92 -8.91 -4.30 4.95
CA LEU A 92 -8.58 -3.29 5.96
C LEU A 92 -8.54 -3.83 7.40
N PRO A 93 -9.48 -4.69 7.84
CA PRO A 93 -9.43 -5.26 9.19
C PRO A 93 -8.16 -6.07 9.46
N LEU A 94 -7.58 -6.70 8.42
CA LEU A 94 -6.36 -7.51 8.58
C LEU A 94 -5.11 -6.67 8.87
N PHE A 95 -5.11 -5.39 8.45
CA PHE A 95 -4.02 -4.46 8.72
C PHE A 95 -4.13 -3.78 10.09
N GLN A 96 -5.28 -3.89 10.78
CA GLN A 96 -5.47 -3.30 12.10
C GLN A 96 -4.55 -3.98 13.12
N GLY A 97 -3.84 -3.18 13.93
CA GLY A 97 -2.84 -3.69 14.88
C GLY A 97 -1.50 -4.09 14.27
N SER A 98 -1.41 -4.22 12.94
CA SER A 98 -0.14 -4.52 12.23
C SER A 98 0.56 -3.27 11.68
N LEU A 99 -0.12 -2.13 11.67
CA LEU A 99 0.35 -0.84 11.16
C LEU A 99 0.02 0.31 12.12
N PRO A 100 0.82 1.39 12.12
CA PRO A 100 0.48 2.62 12.83
C PRO A 100 -0.87 3.18 12.39
N SER A 101 -1.64 3.70 13.35
CA SER A 101 -2.96 4.30 13.08
C SER A 101 -2.91 5.48 12.10
N SER A 102 -1.77 6.18 12.02
CA SER A 102 -1.53 7.26 11.04
C SER A 102 -1.56 6.76 9.60
N LEU A 103 -0.98 5.58 9.34
CA LEU A 103 -0.94 4.98 8.01
C LEU A 103 -2.30 4.40 7.60
N LEU A 104 -3.05 3.83 8.55
CA LEU A 104 -4.41 3.34 8.32
C LEU A 104 -5.40 4.46 7.97
N LYS A 105 -5.14 5.70 8.43
CA LYS A 105 -5.94 6.89 8.08
C LYS A 105 -5.71 7.36 6.64
N THR A 106 -4.60 6.97 6.02
CA THR A 106 -4.38 7.20 4.58
C THR A 106 -5.34 6.29 3.81
N ARG A 107 -6.54 6.81 3.50
CA ARG A 107 -7.55 6.08 2.74
C ARG A 107 -6.99 5.62 1.38
N ALA A 108 -7.59 4.53 0.90
CA ALA A 108 -7.25 3.82 -0.32
C ALA A 108 -6.85 4.74 -1.50
N PRO A 109 -5.92 4.26 -2.36
CA PRO A 109 -5.56 4.96 -3.60
C PRO A 109 -6.84 5.13 -4.44
N GLY A 110 -7.31 6.38 -4.52
CA GLY A 110 -8.60 6.74 -5.13
C GLY A 110 -9.42 7.73 -4.30
N ALA A 111 -9.24 7.79 -2.97
CA ALA A 111 -10.05 8.65 -2.10
C ALA A 111 -9.47 10.07 -1.88
N GLY A 112 -8.30 10.38 -2.44
CA GLY A 112 -7.50 11.56 -2.10
C GLY A 112 -7.06 12.45 -3.26
N ALA A 113 -7.78 12.46 -4.39
CA ALA A 113 -7.51 13.43 -5.46
C ALA A 113 -8.81 13.94 -6.10
N PRO A 114 -9.10 15.26 -6.07
CA PRO A 114 -9.92 15.85 -7.12
C PRO A 114 -9.12 15.77 -8.42
N ARG A 115 -9.37 14.77 -9.27
CA ARG A 115 -9.00 14.88 -10.70
C ARG A 115 -10.01 15.78 -11.41
N ALA A 116 -10.00 17.05 -11.02
CA ALA A 116 -10.36 18.11 -11.95
C ALA A 116 -9.11 18.34 -12.85
N PRO A 117 -9.25 18.41 -14.17
CA PRO A 117 -8.12 18.72 -15.04
C PRO A 117 -7.64 20.16 -14.76
N SER A 118 -6.43 20.30 -14.20
CA SER A 118 -5.67 21.56 -14.17
C SER A 118 -5.18 21.95 -15.56
N ARG A 119 -6.11 22.08 -16.51
CA ARG A 119 -5.87 22.72 -17.81
C ARG A 119 -7.08 23.52 -18.24
N ALA A 120 -7.47 24.48 -17.41
CA ALA A 120 -8.49 25.47 -17.76
C ALA A 120 -8.12 26.87 -17.24
N LYS A 121 -6.89 27.33 -17.49
CA LYS A 121 -6.51 28.76 -17.39
C LYS A 121 -5.39 29.11 -18.35
N HIS A 122 -5.65 29.03 -19.66
CA HIS A 122 -5.01 29.94 -20.62
C HIS A 122 -5.72 29.83 -21.98
N TRP A 123 -5.97 30.99 -22.59
CA TRP A 123 -6.38 31.22 -23.99
C TRP A 123 -7.88 31.30 -24.26
N LEU A 124 -8.52 32.23 -23.54
CA LEU A 124 -9.61 33.04 -24.08
C LEU A 124 -9.05 33.91 -25.24
N GLN A 125 -8.76 33.30 -26.38
CA GLN A 125 -8.39 34.05 -27.59
C GLN A 125 -8.54 33.16 -28.83
N ARG A 126 -9.73 33.23 -29.43
CA ARG A 126 -10.00 33.13 -30.88
C ARG A 126 -11.50 32.92 -31.08
N ARG A 127 -12.25 34.02 -31.11
CA ARG A 127 -13.48 34.15 -31.91
C ARG A 127 -13.67 35.63 -32.29
N ARG A 128 -13.12 36.01 -33.44
CA ARG A 128 -13.77 36.92 -34.37
C ARG A 128 -13.79 36.22 -35.72
N PRO A 129 -14.94 36.08 -36.37
CA PRO A 129 -15.04 36.22 -37.80
C PRO A 129 -15.52 37.64 -38.15
N ASP A 130 -15.26 38.01 -39.40
CA ASP A 130 -15.39 39.34 -40.02
C ASP A 130 -16.79 39.97 -39.98
#